data_AF-A0A523M334-F1
#
_entry.id   AF-A0A523M334-F1
#
_cell.length_a   1.000
_cell.length_b   1.000
_cell.length_c   1.000
_cell.angle_alpha   90.00
_cell.angle_beta   90.00
_cell.angle_gamma   90.00
#
_symmetry.space_group_name_H-M   'P 1'
#
loop_
_entity.id
_entity.type
_entity.pdbx_description
1 polymer ?
#
loop_
_entity_poly.entity_id
_entity_poly.type
_entity_poly.pdbx_seq_one_letter_code
_entity_poly.pdbx_strand_id
1 'polypeptide(L)'
;MGRWHSATPCFGDSCATRYVGSLPRTRGTGPVFTRSESMTYKIFQWASGTVGRNAMAAISERTNLELVGLHVLSDDKLGRDAGEIAGVGQLGVAATGDPQIVLDSDADLVIHAPLASLVYGDNPDADIDDICALLAAGKNVITVVGYMYPKVHGPALVKRLEDACREGGATFHSTGLNPGWMGDLV
;
A
#
# COMPACT_ATOMS: atom_id res chain seq x y z
N MET A 1 -27.95 49.54 28.35
CA MET A 1 -26.56 49.48 27.82
C MET A 1 -25.60 49.52 29.00
N GLY A 2 -25.14 48.36 29.48
CA GLY A 2 -24.34 48.22 30.70
C GLY A 2 -22.83 48.20 30.43
N ARG A 3 -22.07 48.94 31.25
CA ARG A 3 -20.61 48.89 31.43
C ARG A 3 -20.27 47.89 32.55
N TRP A 4 -19.17 47.12 32.43
CA TRP A 4 -18.20 46.68 33.48
C TRP A 4 -16.96 46.12 32.75
N HIS A 5 -15.78 46.78 32.80
CA HIS A 5 -14.65 46.66 33.74
C HIS A 5 -13.55 45.63 33.34
N SER A 6 -12.32 46.09 33.58
CA SER A 6 -10.96 45.59 33.33
C SER A 6 -10.58 44.21 33.88
N ALA A 7 -9.59 43.55 33.26
CA ALA A 7 -8.37 43.06 33.94
C ALA A 7 -7.36 42.41 32.96
N THR A 8 -6.10 42.84 33.05
CA THR A 8 -4.87 42.08 32.75
C THR A 8 -3.90 42.42 33.92
N PRO A 9 -2.74 41.76 34.13
CA PRO A 9 -2.28 40.37 33.94
C PRO A 9 -1.74 39.77 35.28
N CYS A 10 -1.42 38.47 35.35
CA CYS A 10 -0.47 37.90 36.33
C CYS A 10 -0.12 36.46 35.94
N PHE A 11 1.06 36.22 35.35
CA PHE A 11 1.76 34.95 35.49
C PHE A 11 3.24 35.28 35.69
N GLY A 12 3.72 34.92 36.88
CA GLY A 12 5.01 35.32 37.41
C GLY A 12 6.18 34.53 36.83
N ASP A 13 7.33 35.19 36.88
CA ASP A 13 8.66 34.63 36.79
C ASP A 13 8.91 33.59 37.90
N SER A 14 9.50 32.45 37.54
CA SER A 14 10.66 31.94 38.27
C SER A 14 11.33 30.78 37.52
N CYS A 15 12.62 30.99 37.22
CA CYS A 15 13.73 30.03 37.33
C CYS A 15 13.60 28.70 36.53
N ALA A 16 14.49 28.33 35.61
CA ALA A 16 15.92 28.55 35.62
C ALA A 16 16.52 28.37 34.22
N THR A 17 17.33 29.34 33.84
CA THR A 17 18.43 29.15 32.90
C THR A 17 19.41 28.13 33.48
N ARG A 18 19.66 27.01 32.78
CA ARG A 18 20.89 26.24 32.96
C ARG A 18 21.48 25.84 31.60
N TYR A 19 22.50 26.62 31.27
CA TYR A 19 23.82 26.19 30.81
C TYR A 19 23.88 25.24 29.60
N VAL A 20 24.38 25.83 28.50
CA VAL A 20 25.02 25.18 27.37
C VAL A 20 26.27 24.46 27.88
N GLY A 21 26.17 23.15 28.08
CA GLY A 21 27.31 22.26 28.27
C GLY A 21 27.57 21.50 26.97
N SER A 22 28.76 21.65 26.41
CA SER A 22 29.23 20.94 25.22
C SER A 22 29.06 19.42 25.36
N LEU A 23 28.30 18.80 24.45
CA LEU A 23 28.11 17.35 24.40
C LEU A 23 29.46 16.64 24.15
N PRO A 24 29.82 15.62 24.95
CA PRO A 24 30.88 14.69 24.58
C PRO A 24 30.37 13.76 23.46
N ARG A 25 31.19 13.54 22.44
CA ARG A 25 30.94 12.54 21.39
C ARG A 25 31.00 11.13 22.00
N THR A 26 29.88 10.62 22.49
CA THR A 26 29.73 9.20 22.81
C THR A 26 29.07 8.49 21.63
N ARG A 27 29.76 7.50 21.04
CA ARG A 27 29.16 6.55 20.10
C ARG A 27 28.11 5.74 20.88
N GLY A 28 26.84 6.06 20.68
CA GLY A 28 25.71 5.37 21.29
C GLY A 28 24.67 5.08 20.23
N THR A 29 24.49 3.79 19.97
CA THR A 29 23.26 3.13 19.51
C THR A 29 22.12 4.07 19.13
N GLY A 30 21.89 4.22 17.82
CA GLY A 30 20.59 4.68 17.32
C GLY A 30 19.47 3.75 17.80
N PRO A 31 18.19 4.16 17.63
CA PRO A 31 17.07 3.31 18.02
C PRO A 31 17.24 1.93 17.38
N VAL A 32 17.47 0.93 18.23
CA VAL A 32 17.38 -0.45 17.82
C VAL A 32 15.91 -0.64 17.51
N PHE A 33 15.57 -0.73 16.22
CA PHE A 33 14.28 -1.27 15.81
C PHE A 33 14.24 -2.70 16.36
N THR A 34 13.63 -2.86 17.52
CA THR A 34 13.30 -4.17 18.07
C THR A 34 12.45 -4.84 17.02
N ARG A 35 12.98 -5.93 16.42
CA ARG A 35 12.25 -6.74 15.45
C ARG A 35 10.96 -7.15 16.13
N SER A 36 9.86 -6.52 15.74
CA SER A 36 8.51 -6.93 16.10
C SER A 36 8.42 -8.45 15.99
N GLU A 37 7.75 -9.09 16.94
CA GLU A 37 7.28 -10.47 16.80
C GLU A 37 6.85 -10.71 15.36
N SER A 38 7.26 -11.84 14.77
CA SER A 38 7.21 -12.10 13.32
C SER A 38 5.87 -11.71 12.70
N MET A 39 5.74 -10.45 12.26
CA MET A 39 4.53 -9.95 11.62
C MET A 39 4.48 -10.56 10.24
N THR A 40 3.51 -11.45 10.06
CA THR A 40 3.16 -11.99 8.75
C THR A 40 2.18 -11.03 8.09
N TYR A 41 2.54 -10.49 6.93
CA TYR A 41 1.63 -9.66 6.15
C TYR A 41 0.75 -10.54 5.27
N LYS A 42 -0.56 -10.30 5.31
CA LYS A 42 -1.56 -10.98 4.48
C LYS A 42 -1.66 -10.29 3.13
N ILE A 43 -1.32 -11.03 2.09
CA ILE A 43 -1.21 -10.55 0.72
C ILE A 43 -2.35 -11.11 -0.11
N PHE A 44 -3.03 -10.22 -0.83
CA PHE A 44 -3.97 -10.60 -1.86
C PHE A 44 -3.36 -10.32 -3.24
N GLN A 45 -3.32 -11.33 -4.12
CA GLN A 45 -2.83 -11.13 -5.48
C GLN A 45 -3.99 -10.74 -6.40
N TRP A 46 -3.85 -9.63 -7.13
CA TRP A 46 -4.80 -9.20 -8.15
C TRP A 46 -4.20 -9.41 -9.55
N ALA A 47 -4.87 -10.24 -10.34
CA ALA A 47 -4.44 -10.82 -11.60
C ALA A 47 -3.27 -11.82 -11.52
N SER A 48 -3.27 -12.78 -12.45
CA SER A 48 -2.35 -13.95 -12.50
C SER A 48 -1.50 -14.01 -13.77
N GLY A 49 -1.17 -12.85 -14.34
CA GLY A 49 -0.23 -12.73 -15.45
C GLY A 49 1.19 -13.16 -15.07
N THR A 50 2.17 -12.94 -15.96
CA THR A 50 3.57 -13.30 -15.68
C THR A 50 4.08 -12.65 -14.38
N VAL A 51 3.77 -11.37 -14.14
CA VAL A 51 4.17 -10.69 -12.91
C VAL A 51 3.47 -11.30 -11.69
N GLY A 52 2.14 -11.45 -11.74
CA GLY A 52 1.36 -12.03 -10.63
C GLY A 52 1.79 -13.45 -10.25
N ARG A 53 2.13 -14.31 -11.21
CA ARG A 53 2.67 -15.66 -10.92
C ARG A 53 4.01 -15.60 -10.19
N ASN A 54 4.92 -14.75 -10.63
CA ASN A 54 6.22 -14.59 -9.97
C ASN A 54 6.07 -13.94 -8.58
N ALA A 55 5.12 -13.02 -8.40
CA ALA A 55 4.80 -12.45 -7.10
C ALA A 55 4.28 -13.51 -6.13
N MET A 56 3.34 -14.36 -6.55
CA MET A 56 2.84 -15.48 -5.74
C MET A 56 3.94 -16.50 -5.39
N ALA A 57 4.81 -16.82 -6.35
CA ALA A 57 5.97 -17.67 -6.09
C ALA A 57 6.88 -17.05 -5.01
N ALA A 58 7.22 -15.77 -5.14
CA ALA A 58 8.03 -15.06 -4.16
C ALA A 58 7.37 -14.94 -2.78
N ILE A 59 6.03 -14.79 -2.72
CA ILE A 59 5.29 -14.81 -1.46
C ILE A 59 5.42 -16.19 -0.79
N SER A 60 5.26 -17.28 -1.55
CA SER A 60 5.30 -18.65 -1.03
C SER A 60 6.65 -19.03 -0.41
N GLU A 61 7.74 -18.38 -0.84
CA GLU A 61 9.09 -18.61 -0.33
C GLU A 61 9.42 -17.83 0.96
N ARG A 62 8.53 -16.96 1.42
CA ARG A 62 8.79 -16.01 2.51
C ARG A 62 7.92 -16.29 3.72
N THR A 63 8.56 -16.58 4.84
CA THR A 63 7.87 -16.86 6.12
C THR A 63 7.19 -15.65 6.76
N ASN A 64 7.47 -14.44 6.27
CA ASN A 64 6.89 -13.20 6.77
C ASN A 64 5.73 -12.68 5.90
N LEU A 65 5.29 -13.46 4.90
CA LEU A 65 4.17 -13.15 4.02
C LEU A 65 3.22 -14.36 3.95
N GLU A 66 1.93 -14.10 3.80
CA GLU A 66 0.91 -15.12 3.63
C GLU A 66 0.02 -14.74 2.45
N LEU A 67 -0.16 -15.64 1.47
CA LEU A 67 -1.12 -15.43 0.40
C LEU A 67 -2.52 -15.80 0.90
N VAL A 68 -3.41 -14.82 1.02
CA VAL A 68 -4.78 -15.03 1.53
C VAL A 68 -5.85 -15.04 0.44
N GLY A 69 -5.48 -14.66 -0.78
CA GLY A 69 -6.43 -14.63 -1.89
C GLY A 69 -5.80 -14.36 -3.24
N LEU A 70 -6.52 -14.75 -4.28
CA LEU A 70 -6.17 -14.50 -5.68
C LEU A 70 -7.40 -14.06 -6.46
N HIS A 71 -7.36 -12.86 -7.04
CA HIS A 71 -8.37 -12.38 -7.98
C HIS A 71 -7.88 -12.60 -9.40
N VAL A 72 -8.73 -13.17 -10.25
CA VAL A 72 -8.45 -13.45 -11.66
C VAL A 72 -9.49 -12.80 -12.55
N LEU A 73 -9.03 -12.29 -13.69
CA LEU A 73 -9.88 -11.67 -14.71
C LEU A 73 -10.38 -12.67 -15.76
N SER A 74 -9.87 -13.91 -15.76
CA SER A 74 -10.18 -14.90 -16.79
C SER A 74 -10.94 -16.09 -16.19
N ASP A 75 -12.08 -16.42 -16.80
CA ASP A 75 -13.02 -17.44 -16.29
C ASP A 75 -12.40 -18.84 -16.19
N ASP A 76 -11.42 -19.14 -17.03
CA ASP A 76 -10.68 -20.42 -17.05
C ASP A 76 -9.87 -20.68 -15.77
N LYS A 77 -9.71 -19.67 -14.92
CA LYS A 77 -8.96 -19.74 -13.68
C LYS A 77 -9.83 -19.75 -12.42
N LEU A 78 -11.13 -19.52 -12.53
CA LEU A 78 -12.02 -19.46 -11.38
C LEU A 78 -12.01 -20.79 -10.60
N GLY A 79 -11.87 -20.70 -9.28
CA GLY A 79 -11.81 -21.83 -8.36
C GLY A 79 -10.52 -22.65 -8.40
N ARG A 80 -9.58 -22.36 -9.32
CA ARG A 80 -8.28 -23.06 -9.37
C ARG A 80 -7.36 -22.56 -8.26
N ASP A 81 -6.47 -23.43 -7.81
CA ASP A 81 -5.50 -23.09 -6.77
C ASP A 81 -4.46 -22.07 -7.28
N ALA A 82 -4.18 -21.06 -6.47
CA ALA A 82 -3.24 -19.98 -6.78
C ALA A 82 -1.82 -20.51 -6.99
N GLY A 83 -1.41 -21.52 -6.24
CA GLY A 83 -0.11 -22.16 -6.36
C GLY A 83 0.02 -23.00 -7.63
N GLU A 84 -1.04 -23.71 -8.03
CA GLU A 84 -1.09 -24.39 -9.33
C GLU A 84 -1.00 -23.39 -10.49
N ILE A 85 -1.69 -22.24 -10.38
CA ILE A 85 -1.59 -21.15 -11.37
C ILE A 85 -0.17 -20.57 -11.38
N ALA A 86 0.47 -20.41 -10.23
CA ALA A 86 1.83 -19.87 -10.09
C ALA A 86 2.93 -20.87 -10.50
N GLY A 87 2.64 -22.18 -10.50
CA GLY A 87 3.60 -23.23 -10.80
C GLY A 87 4.49 -23.63 -9.62
N VAL A 88 4.03 -23.44 -8.38
CA VAL A 88 4.81 -23.70 -7.14
C VAL A 88 4.24 -24.82 -6.27
N GLY A 89 3.31 -25.62 -6.81
CA GLY A 89 2.55 -26.62 -6.03
C GLY A 89 1.30 -25.99 -5.40
N GLN A 90 0.54 -26.75 -4.60
CA GLN A 90 -0.71 -26.24 -4.03
C GLN A 90 -0.46 -25.28 -2.86
N LEU A 91 -1.16 -24.14 -2.86
CA LEU A 91 -1.12 -23.15 -1.76
C LEU A 91 -2.40 -23.13 -0.91
N GLY A 92 -3.47 -23.80 -1.35
CA GLY A 92 -4.76 -23.84 -0.65
C GLY A 92 -5.61 -22.57 -0.83
N VAL A 93 -5.30 -21.74 -1.83
CA VAL A 93 -5.96 -20.46 -2.09
C VAL A 93 -6.69 -20.54 -3.42
N ALA A 94 -8.03 -20.58 -3.37
CA ALA A 94 -8.85 -20.63 -4.59
C ALA A 94 -8.94 -19.25 -5.26
N ALA A 95 -8.76 -19.21 -6.57
CA ALA A 95 -8.94 -18.00 -7.36
C ALA A 95 -10.42 -17.60 -7.45
N THR A 96 -10.69 -16.30 -7.31
CA THR A 96 -12.02 -15.69 -7.46
C THR A 96 -12.05 -14.68 -8.60
N GLY A 97 -13.21 -14.50 -9.22
CA GLY A 97 -13.47 -13.40 -10.16
C GLY A 97 -14.24 -12.25 -9.52
N ASP A 98 -14.70 -12.42 -8.28
CA ASP A 98 -15.48 -11.42 -7.55
C ASP A 98 -14.56 -10.46 -6.80
N PRO A 99 -14.50 -9.17 -7.18
CA PRO A 99 -13.68 -8.18 -6.50
C PRO A 99 -14.14 -7.91 -5.06
N GLN A 100 -15.41 -8.16 -4.72
CA GLN A 100 -15.92 -7.95 -3.35
C GLN A 100 -15.20 -8.83 -2.34
N ILE A 101 -14.80 -10.06 -2.72
CA ILE A 101 -14.02 -10.95 -1.86
C ILE A 101 -12.69 -10.29 -1.45
N VAL A 102 -12.08 -9.50 -2.32
CA VAL A 102 -10.83 -8.79 -2.01
C VAL A 102 -11.08 -7.68 -1.00
N LEU A 103 -12.15 -6.90 -1.22
CA LEU A 103 -12.52 -5.76 -0.38
C LEU A 103 -12.89 -6.21 1.04
N ASP A 104 -13.65 -7.30 1.16
CA ASP A 104 -14.13 -7.84 2.44
C ASP A 104 -13.10 -8.75 3.14
N SER A 105 -11.98 -9.07 2.48
CA SER A 105 -10.93 -9.91 3.06
C SER A 105 -10.27 -9.26 4.29
N ASP A 106 -9.41 -10.01 4.97
CA ASP A 106 -8.51 -9.50 6.00
C ASP A 106 -7.10 -9.20 5.47
N ALA A 107 -6.92 -9.10 4.15
CA ALA A 107 -5.63 -8.77 3.54
C ALA A 107 -5.12 -7.39 3.99
N ASP A 108 -3.83 -7.30 4.28
CA ASP A 108 -3.13 -6.04 4.62
C ASP A 108 -2.72 -5.28 3.35
N LEU A 109 -2.38 -6.03 2.29
CA LEU A 109 -1.78 -5.51 1.07
C LEU A 109 -2.31 -6.26 -0.16
N VAL A 110 -2.63 -5.52 -1.21
CA VAL A 110 -2.98 -6.06 -2.52
C VAL A 110 -1.84 -5.78 -3.50
N ILE A 111 -1.34 -6.82 -4.16
CA ILE A 111 -0.42 -6.69 -5.29
C ILE A 111 -1.25 -6.65 -6.57
N HIS A 112 -1.41 -5.45 -7.12
CA HIS A 112 -2.15 -5.15 -8.32
C HIS A 112 -1.27 -5.31 -9.57
N ALA A 113 -1.47 -6.39 -10.32
CA ALA A 113 -0.67 -6.72 -11.50
C ALA A 113 -1.45 -7.19 -12.74
N PRO A 114 -2.56 -6.52 -13.14
CA PRO A 114 -3.20 -6.78 -14.41
C PRO A 114 -2.37 -6.22 -15.58
N LEU A 115 -2.86 -6.47 -16.79
CA LEU A 115 -2.38 -5.76 -17.97
C LEU A 115 -2.94 -4.33 -17.93
N ALA A 116 -2.09 -3.31 -18.09
CA ALA A 116 -2.47 -1.92 -17.84
C ALA A 116 -3.67 -1.47 -18.70
N SER A 117 -4.75 -1.06 -18.03
CA SER A 117 -6.02 -0.65 -18.66
C SER A 117 -5.86 0.56 -19.57
N LEU A 118 -5.00 1.50 -19.20
CA LEU A 118 -4.69 2.70 -20.00
C LEU A 118 -4.14 2.39 -21.40
N VAL A 119 -3.52 1.23 -21.59
CA VAL A 119 -2.87 0.84 -22.86
C VAL A 119 -3.64 -0.26 -23.57
N TYR A 120 -4.18 -1.23 -22.82
CA TYR A 120 -4.72 -2.47 -23.36
C TYR A 120 -6.19 -2.73 -23.00
N GLY A 121 -6.82 -1.89 -22.20
CA GLY A 121 -8.20 -2.06 -21.75
C GLY A 121 -9.22 -1.27 -22.57
N ASP A 122 -10.46 -1.75 -22.59
CA ASP A 122 -11.60 -1.03 -23.18
C ASP A 122 -12.02 0.16 -22.29
N ASN A 123 -11.84 0.03 -20.98
CA ASN A 123 -12.00 1.12 -20.02
C ASN A 123 -10.62 1.59 -19.53
N PRO A 124 -10.14 2.77 -19.95
CA PRO A 124 -8.84 3.29 -19.53
C PRO A 124 -8.76 3.52 -18.01
N ASP A 125 -9.89 3.80 -17.36
CA ASP A 125 -9.95 4.11 -15.93
C ASP A 125 -10.08 2.86 -15.03
N ALA A 126 -10.19 1.65 -15.59
CA ALA A 126 -10.45 0.44 -14.80
C ALA A 126 -9.40 0.22 -13.69
N ASP A 127 -8.11 0.33 -14.01
CA ASP A 127 -7.06 0.15 -13.00
C ASP A 127 -7.17 1.18 -11.86
N ILE A 128 -7.50 2.44 -12.17
CA ILE A 128 -7.60 3.48 -11.13
C ILE A 128 -8.87 3.33 -10.30
N ASP A 129 -9.96 2.85 -10.90
CA ASP A 129 -11.20 2.51 -10.22
C ASP A 129 -10.96 1.39 -9.20
N ASP A 130 -10.31 0.30 -9.63
CA ASP A 130 -9.96 -0.84 -8.77
C ASP A 130 -9.02 -0.42 -7.63
N ILE A 131 -7.94 0.32 -7.96
CA ILE A 131 -6.98 0.82 -6.96
C ILE A 131 -7.67 1.70 -5.92
N CYS A 132 -8.54 2.63 -6.34
CA CYS A 132 -9.23 3.51 -5.39
C CYS A 132 -10.20 2.72 -4.50
N ALA A 133 -10.92 1.73 -5.04
CA ALA A 133 -11.81 0.89 -4.25
C ALA A 133 -11.05 0.09 -3.19
N LEU A 134 -9.91 -0.51 -3.56
CA LEU A 134 -9.05 -1.26 -2.63
C LEU A 134 -8.49 -0.36 -1.53
N LEU A 135 -7.99 0.82 -1.89
CA LEU A 135 -7.47 1.81 -0.93
C LEU A 135 -8.55 2.28 0.04
N ALA A 136 -9.75 2.62 -0.45
CA ALA A 136 -10.88 3.05 0.37
C ALA A 136 -11.36 1.93 1.32
N ALA A 137 -11.24 0.66 0.91
CA ALA A 137 -11.50 -0.51 1.77
C ALA A 137 -10.38 -0.78 2.80
N GLY A 138 -9.37 0.09 2.89
CA GLY A 138 -8.28 -0.03 3.87
C GLY A 138 -7.15 -0.97 3.46
N LYS A 139 -7.11 -1.40 2.19
CA LYS A 139 -6.03 -2.24 1.67
C LYS A 139 -4.88 -1.37 1.21
N ASN A 140 -3.67 -1.64 1.68
CA ASN A 140 -2.49 -1.07 1.03
C ASN A 140 -2.43 -1.63 -0.41
N VAL A 141 -1.95 -0.83 -1.36
CA VAL A 141 -1.87 -1.26 -2.76
C VAL A 141 -0.47 -1.02 -3.30
N ILE A 142 0.16 -2.10 -3.77
CA ILE A 142 1.32 -2.03 -4.65
C ILE A 142 0.85 -2.37 -6.06
N THR A 143 1.08 -1.47 -7.01
CA THR A 143 0.74 -1.71 -8.41
C THR A 143 1.96 -1.72 -9.31
N VAL A 144 1.95 -2.61 -10.31
CA VAL A 144 2.92 -2.60 -11.41
C VAL A 144 2.42 -1.89 -12.66
N VAL A 145 1.18 -1.40 -12.64
CA VAL A 145 0.66 -0.53 -13.71
C VAL A 145 1.16 0.90 -13.51
N GLY A 146 1.33 1.63 -14.62
CA GLY A 146 2.14 2.85 -14.72
C GLY A 146 1.59 4.10 -14.01
N TYR A 147 1.57 4.10 -12.68
CA TYR A 147 1.17 5.23 -11.82
C TYR A 147 2.29 5.72 -10.89
N MET A 148 3.56 5.46 -11.24
CA MET A 148 4.70 5.87 -10.40
C MET A 148 4.76 7.39 -10.20
N TYR A 149 4.39 8.15 -11.22
CA TYR A 149 4.34 9.61 -11.14
C TYR A 149 2.92 10.11 -11.44
N PRO A 150 1.96 9.97 -10.51
CA PRO A 150 0.53 10.18 -10.78
C PRO A 150 0.21 11.62 -11.24
N LYS A 151 1.10 12.57 -10.96
CA LYS A 151 0.96 13.98 -11.37
C LYS A 151 0.88 14.19 -12.89
N VAL A 152 1.42 13.29 -13.73
CA VAL A 152 1.27 13.44 -15.19
C VAL A 152 -0.15 13.20 -15.68
N HIS A 153 -0.98 12.50 -14.90
CA HIS A 153 -2.38 12.26 -15.23
C HIS A 153 -3.31 13.40 -14.76
N GLY A 154 -2.74 14.46 -14.19
CA GLY A 154 -3.46 15.65 -13.76
C GLY A 154 -3.96 15.60 -12.31
N PRO A 155 -4.38 16.75 -11.77
CA PRO A 155 -4.71 16.90 -10.35
C PRO A 155 -5.94 16.08 -9.92
N ALA A 156 -6.86 15.79 -10.85
CA ALA A 156 -8.05 15.00 -10.55
C ALA A 156 -7.70 13.56 -10.16
N LEU A 157 -6.78 12.90 -10.90
CA LEU A 157 -6.33 11.55 -10.57
C LEU A 157 -5.58 11.52 -9.23
N VAL A 158 -4.70 12.50 -9.01
CA VAL A 158 -3.98 12.63 -7.73
C VAL A 158 -4.96 12.76 -6.57
N LYS A 159 -5.97 13.61 -6.71
CA LYS A 159 -7.01 13.80 -5.69
C LYS A 159 -7.77 12.50 -5.41
N ARG A 160 -8.14 11.73 -6.45
CA ARG A 160 -8.81 10.43 -6.29
C ARG A 160 -7.99 9.46 -5.43
N LEU A 161 -6.69 9.32 -5.72
CA LEU A 161 -5.79 8.47 -4.93
C LEU A 161 -5.64 8.98 -3.49
N GLU A 162 -5.44 10.28 -3.29
CA GLU A 162 -5.29 10.87 -1.96
C GLU A 162 -6.55 10.74 -1.10
N ASP A 163 -7.72 10.90 -1.70
CA ASP A 163 -9.01 10.73 -1.02
C ASP A 163 -9.21 9.26 -0.63
N ALA A 164 -8.97 8.31 -1.53
CA ALA A 164 -9.10 6.88 -1.24
C ALA A 164 -8.13 6.41 -0.15
N CYS A 165 -6.85 6.82 -0.21
CA CYS A 165 -5.87 6.55 0.85
C CYS A 165 -6.34 7.10 2.21
N ARG A 166 -6.92 8.30 2.22
CA ARG A 166 -7.42 8.95 3.45
C ARG A 166 -8.65 8.24 4.01
N GLU A 167 -9.55 7.80 3.14
CA GLU A 167 -10.79 7.11 3.50
C GLU A 167 -10.50 5.77 4.18
N GLY A 168 -9.64 4.93 3.57
CA GLY A 168 -9.29 3.64 4.14
C GLY A 168 -8.13 3.66 5.13
N GLY A 169 -7.43 4.78 5.30
CA GLY A 169 -6.19 4.85 6.08
C GLY A 169 -5.07 4.00 5.49
N ALA A 170 -5.10 3.79 4.17
CA ALA A 170 -4.19 2.91 3.44
C ALA A 170 -3.10 3.69 2.69
N THR A 171 -2.09 2.97 2.22
CA THR A 171 -1.00 3.52 1.41
C THR A 171 -0.98 2.97 0.00
N PHE A 172 -0.61 3.83 -0.94
CA PHE A 172 -0.46 3.51 -2.35
C PHE A 172 1.01 3.57 -2.75
N HIS A 173 1.47 2.56 -3.50
CA HIS A 173 2.78 2.55 -4.12
C HIS A 173 2.69 1.96 -5.53
N SER A 174 3.35 2.59 -6.49
CA SER A 174 3.49 2.06 -7.85
C SER A 174 4.98 1.82 -8.11
N THR A 175 5.31 0.66 -8.66
CA THR A 175 6.69 0.25 -8.95
C THR A 175 6.76 -0.67 -10.16
N GLY A 176 7.94 -0.86 -10.73
CA GLY A 176 8.12 -1.69 -11.92
C GLY A 176 9.56 -1.67 -12.42
N LEU A 177 9.84 -2.51 -13.42
CA LEU A 177 11.15 -2.52 -14.05
C LEU A 177 11.37 -1.24 -14.87
N ASN A 178 10.43 -0.93 -15.76
CA ASN A 178 10.37 0.30 -16.54
C ASN A 178 8.89 0.56 -16.96
N PRO A 179 8.23 1.63 -16.47
CA PRO A 179 8.75 2.60 -15.50
C PRO A 179 9.00 1.95 -14.13
N GLY A 180 9.95 2.50 -13.37
CA GLY A 180 10.05 2.27 -11.95
C GLY A 180 11.44 2.14 -11.37
N TRP A 181 12.27 1.32 -12.01
CA TRP A 181 13.63 1.08 -11.57
C TRP A 181 14.63 1.58 -12.60
N MET A 182 14.64 0.99 -13.81
CA MET A 182 15.63 1.30 -14.85
C MET A 182 15.48 2.69 -15.47
N GLY A 183 14.29 3.30 -15.45
CA GLY A 183 14.05 4.62 -16.04
C GLY A 183 14.16 5.78 -15.05
N ASP A 184 14.05 5.50 -13.75
CA ASP A 184 13.71 6.51 -12.75
C ASP A 184 14.69 6.56 -11.55
N LEU A 185 15.35 5.45 -11.21
CA LEU A 185 16.18 5.32 -10.01
C LEU A 185 17.67 5.06 -10.30
N VAL A 186 18.06 4.96 -11.58
CA VAL A 186 19.45 4.74 -12.02
C VAL A 186 20.17 6.01 -12.41
#